data_AF-A0A8S3TGP4-F1
#
_entry.id   AF-A0A8S3TGP4-F1
#
_cell.length_a   1.000
_cell.length_b   1.000
_cell.length_c   1.000
_cell.angle_alpha   90.00
_cell.angle_beta   90.00
_cell.angle_gamma   90.00
#
_symmetry.space_group_name_H-M   'P 1'
#
loop_
_entity.id
_entity.type
_entity.pdbx_description
1 polymer ?
#
loop_
_entity_poly.entity_id
_entity_poly.type
_entity_poly.pdbx_seq_one_letter_code
_entity_poly.pdbx_strand_id
1 'polypeptide(L)'
;MATATPEQARHGRISIVVADVLSEMLQDIIAHAQMPPKALYDRIVQTKDFNKKLSPEEWQVVNKLADPDKGFKVLDVSLAYRIVKHFRNTFVTKPTRNWGSNPTPTEVEIGDDVERIRRARNRYLHGLSINITETIMSDFFKEFTEVAKRIDQYLNKTLESSFEKKIENFRTCTIDENRTREALEATSVVENQEGNI
;
A
#
# COMPACT_ATOMS: atom_id res chain seq x y z
N MET A 1 32.59 0.61 2.88
CA MET A 1 31.12 0.60 3.02
C MET A 1 30.65 -0.75 2.51
N ALA A 2 29.85 -1.49 3.29
CA ALA A 2 29.32 -2.78 2.85
C ALA A 2 28.15 -2.51 1.89
N THR A 3 28.25 -3.00 0.67
CA THR A 3 27.18 -2.95 -0.32
C THR A 3 26.05 -3.90 0.09
N ALA A 4 24.79 -3.54 -0.17
CA ALA A 4 23.66 -4.41 0.11
C ALA A 4 23.79 -5.73 -0.66
N THR A 5 23.41 -6.85 -0.05
CA THR A 5 23.38 -8.12 -0.79
C THR A 5 22.32 -8.04 -1.90
N PRO A 6 22.43 -8.83 -2.98
CA PRO A 6 21.40 -8.88 -4.02
C PRO A 6 20.00 -9.14 -3.46
N GLU A 7 19.89 -9.95 -2.40
CA GLU A 7 18.65 -10.24 -1.71
C GLU A 7 18.08 -9.01 -1.00
N GLN A 8 18.91 -8.29 -0.25
CA GLN A 8 18.51 -7.03 0.40
C GLN A 8 18.09 -5.97 -0.62
N ALA A 9 18.77 -5.89 -1.76
CA ALA A 9 18.41 -4.99 -2.85
C ALA A 9 17.04 -5.34 -3.46
N ARG A 10 16.74 -6.64 -3.66
CA ARG A 10 15.43 -7.08 -4.15
C ARG A 10 14.33 -6.84 -3.12
N HIS A 11 14.59 -7.11 -1.85
CA HIS A 11 13.65 -6.80 -0.77
C HIS A 11 13.34 -5.30 -0.73
N GLY A 12 14.37 -4.45 -0.69
CA GLY A 12 14.20 -3.00 -0.72
C GLY A 12 13.38 -2.51 -1.91
N ARG A 13 13.59 -3.06 -3.11
CA ARG A 13 12.77 -2.77 -4.31
C ARG A 13 11.29 -3.04 -4.07
N ILE A 14 10.95 -4.23 -3.60
CA ILE A 14 9.56 -4.61 -3.35
C ILE A 14 8.98 -3.75 -2.24
N SER A 15 9.71 -3.56 -1.13
CA SER A 15 9.25 -2.74 -0.01
C SER A 15 8.94 -1.32 -0.43
N ILE A 16 9.76 -0.70 -1.29
CA ILE A 16 9.49 0.64 -1.83
C ILE A 16 8.21 0.65 -2.69
N VAL A 17 8.04 -0.33 -3.58
CA VAL A 17 6.81 -0.41 -4.39
C VAL A 17 5.57 -0.53 -3.48
N VAL A 18 5.65 -1.35 -2.43
CA VAL A 18 4.55 -1.55 -1.48
C VAL A 18 4.28 -0.31 -0.64
N ALA A 19 5.32 0.34 -0.12
CA ALA A 19 5.19 1.52 0.74
C ALA A 19 4.77 2.77 -0.03
N ASP A 20 5.24 2.94 -1.27
CA ASP A 20 4.99 4.16 -2.04
C ASP A 20 3.86 3.94 -3.05
N VAL A 21 4.06 3.04 -4.01
CA VAL A 21 3.17 2.91 -5.17
C VAL A 21 1.84 2.29 -4.78
N LEU A 22 1.85 1.22 -3.97
CA LEU A 22 0.60 0.59 -3.55
C LEU A 22 -0.17 1.46 -2.53
N SER A 23 0.52 2.27 -1.72
CA SER A 23 -0.13 3.31 -0.92
C SER A 23 -0.84 4.31 -1.82
N GLU A 24 -0.15 4.85 -2.82
CA GLU A 24 -0.72 5.81 -3.77
C GLU A 24 -1.94 5.24 -4.52
N MET A 25 -1.92 3.97 -4.90
CA MET A 25 -3.08 3.29 -5.49
C MET A 25 -4.31 3.35 -4.56
N LEU A 26 -4.15 3.02 -3.28
CA LEU A 26 -5.26 3.05 -2.33
C LEU A 26 -5.73 4.49 -2.04
N GLN A 27 -4.80 5.45 -2.00
CA GLN A 27 -5.11 6.87 -1.84
C GLN A 27 -5.94 7.39 -3.02
N ASP A 28 -5.56 7.05 -4.25
CA ASP A 28 -6.30 7.46 -5.45
C ASP A 28 -7.65 6.75 -5.54
N ILE A 29 -7.77 5.50 -5.09
CA ILE A 29 -9.07 4.81 -4.94
C ILE A 29 -9.99 5.57 -3.97
N ILE A 30 -9.46 6.04 -2.84
CA ILE A 30 -10.23 6.85 -1.89
C ILE A 30 -10.65 8.18 -2.53
N ALA A 31 -9.72 8.85 -3.23
CA ALA A 31 -9.98 10.12 -3.92
C ALA A 31 -11.03 9.99 -5.03
N HIS A 32 -11.04 8.85 -5.73
CA HIS A 32 -11.95 8.57 -6.84
C HIS A 32 -13.41 8.51 -6.42
N ALA A 33 -13.70 8.19 -5.15
CA ALA A 33 -15.06 8.26 -4.60
C ALA A 33 -15.60 9.69 -4.42
N GLN A 34 -14.87 10.71 -4.90
CA GLN A 34 -15.23 12.13 -4.84
C GLN A 34 -15.50 12.62 -3.40
N MET A 35 -14.91 11.94 -2.42
CA MET A 35 -14.95 12.33 -1.03
C MET A 35 -13.75 13.24 -0.75
N PRO A 36 -13.95 14.50 -0.31
CA PRO A 36 -12.84 15.34 0.11
C PRO A 36 -12.11 14.77 1.35
N PRO A 37 -10.79 15.02 1.53
CA PRO A 37 -10.04 14.56 2.70
C PRO A 37 -10.68 14.94 4.04
N LYS A 38 -11.16 16.19 4.16
CA LYS A 38 -11.88 16.65 5.34
C LYS A 38 -13.20 15.90 5.57
N ALA A 39 -13.94 15.56 4.51
CA ALA A 39 -15.16 14.78 4.65
C ALA A 39 -14.88 13.34 5.12
N LEU A 40 -13.77 12.75 4.67
CA LEU A 40 -13.30 11.47 5.18
C LEU A 40 -12.93 11.57 6.67
N TYR A 41 -12.19 12.61 7.06
CA TYR A 41 -11.88 12.89 8.47
C TYR A 41 -13.15 12.96 9.32
N ASP A 42 -14.13 13.79 8.92
CA ASP A 42 -15.39 13.97 9.64
C ASP A 42 -16.14 12.63 9.77
N ARG A 43 -16.14 11.83 8.69
CA ARG A 43 -16.75 10.49 8.69
C ARG A 43 -16.04 9.52 9.64
N ILE A 44 -14.71 9.53 9.67
CA ILE A 44 -13.91 8.71 10.61
C ILE A 44 -14.25 9.08 12.05
N VAL A 45 -14.29 10.38 12.37
CA VAL A 45 -14.62 10.87 13.73
C VAL A 45 -16.02 10.41 14.15
N GLN A 46 -17.00 10.46 13.25
CA GLN A 46 -18.39 10.04 13.51
C GLN A 46 -18.57 8.51 13.61
N THR A 47 -17.66 7.73 13.02
CA THR A 47 -17.75 6.27 12.95
C THR A 47 -17.10 5.62 14.17
N LYS A 48 -17.87 5.50 15.26
CA LYS A 48 -17.36 5.05 16.58
C LYS A 48 -16.58 3.73 16.56
N ASP A 49 -17.01 2.76 15.76
CA ASP A 49 -16.39 1.43 15.70
C ASP A 49 -15.05 1.41 14.96
N PHE A 50 -14.81 2.36 14.04
CA PHE A 50 -13.52 2.58 13.41
C PHE A 50 -12.61 3.45 14.28
N ASN A 51 -13.14 4.60 14.73
CA ASN A 51 -12.45 5.59 15.56
C ASN A 51 -11.76 4.93 16.78
N LYS A 52 -12.50 4.10 17.52
CA LYS A 52 -12.00 3.42 18.73
C LYS A 52 -10.88 2.41 18.48
N LYS A 53 -10.65 2.01 17.24
CA LYS A 53 -9.62 1.04 16.86
C LYS A 53 -8.36 1.69 16.30
N LEU A 54 -8.32 3.02 16.21
CA LEU A 54 -7.14 3.74 15.75
C LEU A 54 -6.16 3.92 16.91
N SER A 55 -4.88 3.63 16.67
CA SER A 55 -3.81 3.95 17.62
C SER A 55 -3.60 5.47 17.73
N PRO A 56 -2.89 5.97 18.75
CA PRO A 56 -2.51 7.38 18.84
C PRO A 56 -1.74 7.88 17.60
N GLU A 57 -0.86 7.05 17.03
CA GLU A 57 -0.05 7.36 15.85
C GLU A 57 -0.94 7.44 14.59
N GLU A 58 -1.88 6.50 14.45
CA GLU A 58 -2.86 6.54 13.36
C GLU A 58 -3.75 7.79 13.47
N TRP A 59 -4.09 8.21 14.69
CA TRP A 59 -4.81 9.47 14.92
C TRP A 59 -4.02 10.70 14.49
N GLN A 60 -2.71 10.72 14.72
CA GLN A 60 -1.87 11.82 14.22
C GLN A 60 -1.89 11.89 12.69
N VAL A 61 -1.93 10.75 12.01
CA VAL A 61 -2.07 10.69 10.55
C VAL A 61 -3.46 11.14 10.11
N VAL A 62 -4.53 10.60 10.72
CA VAL A 62 -5.92 10.97 10.40
C VAL A 62 -6.17 12.47 10.62
N ASN A 63 -5.63 13.07 11.68
CA ASN A 63 -5.79 14.50 11.94
C ASN A 63 -5.20 15.37 10.81
N LYS A 64 -4.19 14.88 10.08
CA LYS A 64 -3.64 15.60 8.91
C LYS A 64 -4.60 15.61 7.72
N LEU A 65 -5.61 14.74 7.66
CA LEU A 65 -6.65 14.81 6.61
C LEU A 65 -7.55 16.04 6.75
N ALA A 66 -7.61 16.65 7.93
CA ALA A 66 -8.34 17.90 8.14
C ALA A 66 -7.63 19.11 7.52
N ASP A 67 -6.33 18.98 7.23
CA ASP A 67 -5.53 19.99 6.53
C ASP A 67 -5.71 19.84 5.01
N PRO A 68 -6.27 20.86 4.32
CA PRO A 68 -6.52 20.80 2.88
C PRO A 68 -5.25 20.61 2.04
N ASP A 69 -4.08 21.02 2.55
CA ASP A 69 -2.81 20.97 1.81
C ASP A 69 -2.17 19.58 1.84
N LYS A 70 -2.58 18.72 2.77
CA LYS A 70 -1.99 17.38 2.96
C LYS A 70 -2.66 16.32 2.08
N GLY A 71 -3.98 16.39 1.96
CA GLY A 71 -4.78 15.44 1.18
C GLY A 71 -4.60 13.98 1.63
N PHE A 72 -4.86 13.02 0.72
CA PHE A 72 -4.77 11.59 1.03
C PHE A 72 -3.34 11.03 1.12
N LYS A 73 -2.33 11.81 0.69
CA LYS A 73 -0.92 11.37 0.65
C LYS A 73 -0.32 11.04 2.02
N VAL A 74 -0.99 11.47 3.10
CA VAL A 74 -0.58 11.16 4.47
C VAL A 74 -0.87 9.71 4.88
N LEU A 75 -1.75 9.02 4.16
CA LEU A 75 -2.18 7.67 4.49
C LEU A 75 -1.17 6.65 3.99
N ASP A 76 -0.50 5.93 4.89
CA ASP A 76 0.28 4.76 4.50
C ASP A 76 -0.63 3.62 3.98
N VAL A 77 -0.03 2.62 3.36
CA VAL A 77 -0.73 1.45 2.81
C VAL A 77 -1.61 0.75 3.86
N SER A 78 -1.20 0.71 5.12
CA SER A 78 -1.92 0.03 6.19
C SER A 78 -3.21 0.76 6.55
N LEU A 79 -3.11 2.06 6.81
CA LEU A 79 -4.25 2.90 7.18
C LEU A 79 -5.19 3.12 5.98
N ALA A 80 -4.64 3.33 4.78
CA ALA A 80 -5.43 3.43 3.55
C ALA A 80 -6.25 2.15 3.31
N TYR A 81 -5.64 0.97 3.44
CA TYR A 81 -6.36 -0.30 3.31
C TYR A 81 -7.46 -0.45 4.37
N ARG A 82 -7.18 -0.10 5.64
CA ARG A 82 -8.16 -0.15 6.72
C ARG A 82 -9.37 0.74 6.43
N ILE A 83 -9.13 1.95 5.93
CA ILE A 83 -10.18 2.90 5.53
C ILE A 83 -11.02 2.32 4.39
N VAL A 84 -10.37 1.83 3.33
CA VAL A 84 -11.07 1.22 2.17
C VAL A 84 -11.94 0.05 2.61
N LYS A 85 -11.40 -0.87 3.43
CA LYS A 85 -12.15 -2.02 3.95
C LYS A 85 -13.32 -1.62 4.84
N HIS A 86 -13.14 -0.63 5.71
CA HIS A 86 -14.18 -0.22 6.66
C HIS A 86 -15.35 0.45 5.94
N PHE A 87 -15.05 1.39 5.05
CA PHE A 87 -16.05 2.13 4.28
C PHE A 87 -16.27 1.52 2.88
N ARG A 88 -16.06 0.21 2.75
CA ARG A 88 -16.07 -0.55 1.49
C ARG A 88 -17.17 -0.19 0.49
N ASN A 89 -18.40 0.01 0.95
CA ASN A 89 -19.55 0.35 0.10
C ASN A 89 -19.44 1.74 -0.56
N THR A 90 -18.41 2.52 -0.21
CA THR A 90 -18.15 3.86 -0.75
C THR A 90 -17.07 3.85 -1.82
N PHE A 91 -16.06 2.99 -1.67
CA PHE A 91 -14.81 3.13 -2.42
C PHE A 91 -14.63 2.10 -3.54
N VAL A 92 -15.05 0.85 -3.32
CA VAL A 92 -14.78 -0.25 -4.26
C VAL A 92 -15.89 -1.29 -4.23
N THR A 93 -15.96 -2.10 -5.29
CA THR A 93 -16.78 -3.32 -5.29
C THR A 93 -16.27 -4.29 -4.23
N LYS A 94 -17.18 -5.12 -3.69
CA LYS A 94 -16.82 -6.13 -2.69
C LYS A 94 -15.87 -7.17 -3.34
N PRO A 95 -14.78 -7.59 -2.67
CA PRO A 95 -13.94 -8.68 -3.15
C PRO A 95 -14.74 -9.98 -3.30
N THR A 96 -14.41 -10.76 -4.33
CA THR A 96 -15.09 -12.02 -4.68
C THR A 96 -15.10 -13.00 -3.49
N ARG A 97 -13.98 -13.08 -2.76
CA ARG A 97 -13.80 -13.99 -1.61
C ARG A 97 -14.02 -13.37 -0.24
N ASN A 98 -14.64 -12.19 -0.18
CA ASN A 98 -14.73 -11.34 1.01
C ASN A 98 -13.39 -10.76 1.48
N TRP A 99 -13.48 -9.75 2.35
CA TRP A 99 -12.34 -9.07 2.95
C TRP A 99 -11.52 -9.97 3.87
N GLY A 100 -10.19 -9.90 3.77
CA GLY A 100 -9.24 -10.75 4.51
C GLY A 100 -8.90 -12.08 3.82
N SER A 101 -9.52 -12.40 2.68
CA SER A 101 -9.21 -13.58 1.88
C SER A 101 -8.24 -13.23 0.76
N ASN A 102 -7.39 -14.18 0.37
CA ASN A 102 -6.51 -14.00 -0.79
C ASN A 102 -7.26 -14.35 -2.08
N PRO A 103 -7.33 -13.42 -3.05
CA PRO A 103 -7.92 -13.72 -4.35
C PRO A 103 -7.06 -14.69 -5.17
N THR A 104 -7.73 -15.44 -6.04
CA THR A 104 -7.14 -16.27 -7.09
C THR A 104 -6.78 -15.42 -8.31
N PRO A 105 -5.89 -15.86 -9.21
CA PRO A 105 -5.48 -15.07 -10.37
C PRO A 105 -6.63 -14.63 -11.31
N THR A 106 -7.76 -15.34 -11.32
CA THR A 106 -8.93 -15.04 -12.16
C THR A 106 -9.93 -14.07 -11.52
N GLU A 107 -9.81 -13.79 -10.23
CA GLU A 107 -10.68 -12.87 -9.50
C GLU A 107 -10.11 -11.44 -9.59
N VAL A 108 -10.70 -10.63 -10.46
CA VAL A 108 -10.11 -9.37 -10.96
C VAL A 108 -10.95 -8.13 -10.65
N GLU A 109 -11.87 -8.23 -9.68
CA GLU A 109 -12.60 -7.06 -9.18
C GLU A 109 -11.65 -6.09 -8.45
N ILE A 110 -12.01 -4.81 -8.39
CA ILE A 110 -11.17 -3.81 -7.68
C ILE A 110 -11.05 -4.16 -6.19
N GLY A 111 -12.10 -4.70 -5.57
CA GLY A 111 -12.01 -5.24 -4.22
C GLY A 111 -10.98 -6.37 -4.09
N ASP A 112 -10.84 -7.23 -5.09
CA ASP A 112 -9.83 -8.30 -5.09
C ASP A 112 -8.42 -7.70 -5.16
N ASP A 113 -8.23 -6.68 -5.98
CA ASP A 113 -6.94 -5.99 -6.08
C ASP A 113 -6.54 -5.26 -4.78
N VAL A 114 -7.50 -4.71 -4.03
CA VAL A 114 -7.24 -4.19 -2.68
C VAL A 114 -6.78 -5.30 -1.73
N GLU A 115 -7.33 -6.51 -1.82
CA GLU A 115 -6.87 -7.67 -1.03
C GLU A 115 -5.49 -8.17 -1.46
N ARG A 116 -5.12 -8.05 -2.75
CA ARG A 116 -3.74 -8.30 -3.22
C ARG A 116 -2.75 -7.31 -2.61
N ILE A 117 -3.10 -6.01 -2.59
CA ILE A 117 -2.29 -4.98 -1.94
C ILE A 117 -2.09 -5.30 -0.45
N ARG A 118 -3.15 -5.68 0.26
CA ARG A 118 -3.03 -6.15 1.65
C ARG A 118 -2.07 -7.33 1.78
N ARG A 119 -2.20 -8.34 0.92
CA ARG A 119 -1.33 -9.52 0.95
C ARG A 119 0.13 -9.14 0.73
N ALA A 120 0.43 -8.26 -0.21
CA ALA A 120 1.77 -7.76 -0.44
C ALA A 120 2.31 -6.98 0.75
N ARG A 121 1.52 -6.06 1.32
CA ARG A 121 1.87 -5.32 2.54
C ARG A 121 2.24 -6.26 3.68
N ASN A 122 1.38 -7.23 3.97
CA ASN A 122 1.63 -8.20 5.04
C ASN A 122 2.89 -9.02 4.79
N ARG A 123 3.14 -9.40 3.53
CA ARG A 123 4.30 -10.23 3.16
C ARG A 123 5.60 -9.42 3.20
N TYR A 124 5.65 -8.27 2.56
CA TYR A 124 6.92 -7.59 2.23
C TYR A 124 7.25 -6.37 3.10
N LEU A 125 6.35 -5.94 3.99
CA LEU A 125 6.64 -4.90 4.98
C LEU A 125 6.57 -5.42 6.43
N HIS A 126 5.74 -6.43 6.69
CA HIS A 126 5.59 -7.00 8.05
C HIS A 126 6.03 -8.46 8.15
N GLY A 127 6.43 -9.09 7.04
CA GLY A 127 6.93 -10.46 7.06
C GLY A 127 8.35 -10.47 7.61
N LEU A 128 8.57 -11.19 8.71
CA LEU A 128 9.91 -11.40 9.27
C LEU A 128 10.71 -12.29 8.30
N SER A 129 11.84 -11.77 7.83
CA SER A 129 12.87 -12.49 7.06
C SER A 129 12.33 -13.26 5.84
N ILE A 130 12.02 -12.53 4.77
CA ILE A 130 11.76 -13.17 3.47
C ILE A 130 13.04 -13.16 2.64
N ASN A 131 13.53 -14.36 2.33
CA ASN A 131 14.52 -14.48 1.26
C ASN A 131 13.85 -14.20 -0.08
N ILE A 132 14.02 -12.97 -0.57
CA ILE A 132 13.50 -12.56 -1.88
C ILE A 132 14.44 -13.09 -2.94
N THR A 133 14.03 -14.17 -3.59
CA THR A 133 14.67 -14.68 -4.80
C THR A 133 14.28 -13.86 -6.03
N GLU A 134 15.03 -13.99 -7.12
CA GLU A 134 14.66 -13.40 -8.41
C GLU A 134 13.28 -13.85 -8.87
N THR A 135 12.92 -15.12 -8.63
CA THR A 135 11.58 -15.65 -8.96
C THR A 135 10.49 -14.93 -8.17
N ILE A 136 10.65 -14.76 -6.86
CA ILE A 136 9.66 -14.05 -6.02
C ILE A 136 9.52 -12.61 -6.47
N MET A 137 10.62 -11.93 -6.80
CA MET A 137 10.59 -10.57 -7.32
C MET A 137 9.88 -10.52 -8.69
N SER A 138 10.24 -11.41 -9.62
CA SER A 138 9.61 -11.47 -10.95
C SER A 138 8.10 -11.72 -10.85
N ASP A 139 7.67 -12.63 -9.98
CA ASP A 139 6.26 -12.92 -9.75
C ASP A 139 5.52 -11.72 -9.14
N PHE A 140 6.14 -11.03 -8.18
CA PHE A 140 5.61 -9.79 -7.62
C PHE A 140 5.39 -8.74 -8.69
N PHE A 141 6.41 -8.42 -9.49
CA PHE A 141 6.28 -7.42 -10.55
C PHE A 141 5.25 -7.82 -11.60
N LYS A 142 5.22 -9.10 -12.00
CA LYS A 142 4.19 -9.59 -12.94
C LYS A 142 2.78 -9.41 -12.39
N GLU A 143 2.53 -9.79 -11.13
CA GLU A 143 1.22 -9.63 -10.51
C GLU A 143 0.83 -8.15 -10.40
N PHE A 144 1.73 -7.31 -9.87
CA PHE A 144 1.40 -5.93 -9.56
C PHE A 144 1.35 -5.03 -10.79
N THR A 145 2.04 -5.36 -11.88
CA THR A 145 1.81 -4.72 -13.19
C THR A 145 0.37 -4.94 -13.67
N GLU A 146 -0.18 -6.14 -13.53
CA GLU A 146 -1.57 -6.43 -13.93
C GLU A 146 -2.60 -5.80 -12.99
N VAL A 147 -2.32 -5.76 -11.68
CA VAL A 147 -3.12 -5.01 -10.70
C VAL A 147 -3.13 -3.52 -11.06
N ALA A 148 -1.97 -2.96 -11.36
CA ALA A 148 -1.82 -1.55 -11.70
C ALA A 148 -2.61 -1.18 -12.95
N LYS A 149 -2.59 -2.01 -14.00
CA LYS A 149 -3.41 -1.80 -15.20
C LYS A 149 -4.90 -1.70 -14.88
N ARG A 150 -5.42 -2.63 -14.06
CA ARG A 150 -6.84 -2.63 -13.71
C ARG A 150 -7.22 -1.42 -12.86
N ILE A 151 -6.38 -1.03 -11.91
CA ILE A 151 -6.58 0.17 -11.10
C ILE A 151 -6.47 1.44 -11.95
N ASP A 152 -5.48 1.53 -12.85
CA ASP A 152 -5.34 2.65 -13.80
C ASP A 152 -6.61 2.80 -14.66
N GLN A 153 -7.15 1.69 -15.17
CA GLN A 153 -8.41 1.68 -15.92
C GLN A 153 -9.60 2.13 -15.06
N TYR A 154 -9.73 1.60 -13.85
CA TYR A 154 -10.80 1.99 -12.91
C TYR A 154 -10.78 3.48 -12.59
N LEU A 155 -9.58 4.05 -12.41
CA LEU A 155 -9.38 5.45 -12.07
C LEU A 155 -9.37 6.38 -13.30
N ASN A 156 -9.49 5.84 -14.52
CA ASN A 156 -9.32 6.56 -15.79
C ASN A 156 -7.98 7.32 -15.87
N LYS A 157 -6.89 6.69 -15.42
CA LYS A 157 -5.56 7.31 -15.42
C LYS A 157 -5.00 7.47 -16.83
N THR A 158 -4.25 8.56 -16.99
CA THR A 158 -3.48 8.80 -18.21
C THR A 158 -2.18 8.01 -18.18
N LEU A 159 -1.58 7.86 -19.36
CA LEU A 159 -0.29 7.20 -19.51
C LEU A 159 0.84 7.86 -18.68
N GLU A 160 0.73 9.14 -18.35
CA GLU A 160 1.70 9.89 -17.53
C GLU A 160 1.55 9.62 -16.03
N SER A 161 0.31 9.39 -15.58
CA SER A 161 -0.03 9.14 -14.17
C SER A 161 -0.15 7.65 -13.83
N SER A 162 0.11 6.78 -14.81
CA SER A 162 -0.04 5.33 -14.75
C SER A 162 0.82 4.70 -13.65
N PHE A 163 0.17 3.89 -12.84
CA PHE A 163 0.84 3.04 -11.85
C PHE A 163 1.61 1.90 -12.51
N GLU A 164 1.14 1.38 -13.63
CA GLU A 164 1.84 0.32 -14.38
C GLU A 164 3.27 0.76 -14.72
N LYS A 165 3.40 1.98 -15.26
CA LYS A 165 4.70 2.56 -15.57
C LYS A 165 5.57 2.75 -14.33
N LYS A 166 4.99 3.21 -13.22
CA LYS A 166 5.73 3.38 -11.96
C LYS A 166 6.31 2.05 -11.48
N ILE A 167 5.51 0.97 -11.52
CA ILE A 167 5.95 -0.37 -11.14
C ILE A 167 7.04 -0.89 -12.09
N GLU A 168 6.87 -0.76 -13.40
CA GLU A 168 7.89 -1.22 -14.36
C GLU A 168 9.21 -0.44 -14.21
N ASN A 169 9.15 0.86 -13.89
CA ASN A 169 10.35 1.64 -13.58
C ASN A 169 11.09 1.09 -12.35
N PHE A 170 10.39 0.68 -11.29
CA PHE A 170 11.02 0.06 -10.12
C PHE A 170 11.58 -1.34 -10.42
N ARG A 171 11.04 -2.02 -11.42
CA ARG A 171 11.56 -3.32 -11.87
C ARG A 171 12.93 -3.20 -12.51
N THR A 172 13.11 -2.20 -13.38
CA THR A 172 14.32 -2.02 -14.20
C THR A 172 15.35 -1.07 -13.59
N CYS A 173 14.96 -0.22 -12.63
CA CYS A 173 15.86 0.74 -12.01
C CYS A 173 16.94 0.06 -11.14
N THR A 174 18.17 0.56 -11.24
CA THR A 174 19.21 0.35 -10.23
C THR A 174 18.88 1.23 -9.03
N ILE A 175 18.25 0.66 -8.00
CA ILE A 175 17.96 1.40 -6.77
C ILE A 175 19.28 1.90 -6.16
N ASP A 176 19.35 3.21 -5.91
CA ASP A 176 20.41 3.85 -5.13
C ASP A 176 20.53 3.18 -3.76
N GLU A 177 21.75 2.79 -3.38
CA GLU A 177 22.05 2.09 -2.12
C GLU A 177 21.46 2.82 -0.91
N ASN A 178 21.33 4.16 -0.96
CA ASN A 178 20.73 4.96 0.11
C ASN A 178 19.23 4.69 0.31
N ARG A 179 18.45 4.57 -0.78
CA ARG A 179 17.00 4.26 -0.69
C ARG A 179 16.75 2.84 -0.19
N THR A 180 17.62 1.91 -0.57
CA THR A 180 17.58 0.54 -0.06
C THR A 180 17.79 0.53 1.46
N ARG A 181 18.77 1.31 1.94
CA ARG A 181 19.08 1.43 3.37
C ARG A 181 17.92 2.05 4.17
N GLU A 182 17.34 3.15 3.70
CA GLU A 182 16.19 3.79 4.36
C GLU A 182 14.98 2.85 4.47
N ALA A 183 14.68 2.08 3.43
CA ALA A 183 13.60 1.09 3.45
C ALA A 183 13.86 -0.05 4.45
N LEU A 184 15.10 -0.53 4.54
CA LEU A 184 15.49 -1.56 5.51
C LEU A 184 15.45 -1.04 6.96
N GLU A 185 15.93 0.20 7.19
CA GLU A 185 15.90 0.85 8.51
C GLU A 185 14.45 1.03 9.00
N ALA A 186 13.54 1.50 8.13
CA ALA A 186 12.11 1.61 8.45
C ALA A 186 11.46 0.25 8.80
N THR A 187 11.99 -0.85 8.25
CA THR A 187 11.51 -2.20 8.57
C THR A 187 12.05 -2.69 9.94
N SER A 188 13.31 -2.35 10.27
CA SER A 188 13.95 -2.72 11.55
C SER A 188 13.45 -1.94 12.79
N VAL A 189 12.97 -0.70 12.61
CA VAL A 189 12.43 0.11 13.73
C VAL A 189 11.16 -0.50 14.32
N VAL A 190 10.39 -1.25 13.52
CA VAL A 190 9.22 -2.01 13.99
C VAL A 190 9.65 -3.18 14.89
N GLU A 191 10.81 -3.81 14.62
CA GLU A 191 11.31 -4.95 15.39
C GLU A 191 11.69 -4.57 16.84
N ASN A 192 12.19 -3.35 17.07
CA ASN A 192 12.60 -2.90 18.41
C ASN A 192 11.44 -2.44 19.31
N GLN A 193 10.23 -2.29 18.75
CA GLN A 193 9.04 -1.90 19.53
C GLN A 193 8.21 -3.10 20.00
N GLU A 194 8.34 -4.27 19.35
CA GLU A 194 7.63 -5.49 19.73
C GLU A 194 8.44 -6.41 20.67
N GLY A 195 9.75 -6.18 20.83
CA GLY A 195 10.62 -6.96 21.72
C GLY A 195 10.70 -6.49 23.18
N ASN A 196 9.89 -5.50 23.58
CA ASN A 196 9.96 -4.86 24.91
C ASN A 196 8.62 -4.91 25.67
N ILE A 197 7.93 -6.05 25.59
CA ILE A 197 6.77 -6.41 26.42
C ILE A 197 7.05 -7.76 27.09
#